data_AF-A0AAD9UC54-F1
#
_entry.id   AF-A0AAD9UC54-F1
#
_cell.length_a   1.000
_cell.length_b   1.000
_cell.length_c   1.000
_cell.angle_alpha   90.00
_cell.angle_beta   90.00
_cell.angle_gamma   90.00
#
_symmetry.space_group_name_H-M   'P 1'
#
loop_
_entity.id
_entity.type
_entity.pdbx_description
1 polymer ?
#
loop_
_entity_poly.entity_id
_entity_poly.type
_entity_poly.pdbx_seq_one_letter_code
_entity_poly.pdbx_strand_id
1 'polypeptide(L)'
;MASEQLDRIDEGMDQINKDMKDAEKNLEGMEKCCGLCVLPWKRTKNFEKGGDYANAWGKNDDGQVNTNGPRVTVGEQMGPMGNMITRITNDDREKEMEQNLGEVSGMIGNLRNMAVDMGNEISSQNRTVDRINQKATSNEVRIKEANKRAVKLL
;
A
#
# COMPACT_ATOMS: atom_id res chain seq x y z
N MET A 1 9.19 -3.75 8.39
CA MET A 1 10.25 -3.30 7.46
C MET A 1 9.73 -3.06 6.05
N ALA A 2 9.03 -4.01 5.40
CA ALA A 2 8.47 -3.78 4.05
C ALA A 2 7.34 -2.73 4.03
N SER A 3 6.42 -2.76 5.01
CA SER A 3 5.32 -1.78 5.14
C SER A 3 5.84 -0.36 5.32
N GLU A 4 6.79 -0.18 6.24
CA GLU A 4 7.44 1.12 6.51
C GLU A 4 8.20 1.68 5.30
N GLN A 5 8.74 0.80 4.44
CA GLN A 5 9.33 1.22 3.17
C GLN A 5 8.25 1.73 2.20
N LEU A 6 7.11 1.07 2.11
CA LEU A 6 5.99 1.51 1.29
C LEU A 6 5.42 2.84 1.78
N ASP A 7 5.30 3.04 3.09
CA ASP A 7 4.84 4.30 3.67
C ASP A 7 5.79 5.45 3.31
N ARG A 8 7.10 5.25 3.43
CA ARG A 8 8.10 6.24 2.98
C ARG A 8 8.02 6.54 1.49
N ILE A 9 7.75 5.54 0.65
CA ILE A 9 7.60 5.74 -0.80
C ILE A 9 6.34 6.57 -1.08
N ASP A 10 5.24 6.27 -0.40
CA ASP A 10 3.98 6.99 -0.53
C ASP A 10 4.12 8.47 -0.11
N GLU A 11 4.79 8.73 1.02
CA GLU A 11 5.15 10.08 1.45
C GLU A 11 6.07 10.78 0.44
N GLY A 12 7.03 10.05 -0.15
CA GLY A 12 7.90 10.55 -1.20
C GLY A 12 7.12 10.97 -2.46
N MET A 13 6.08 10.22 -2.83
CA MET A 13 5.20 10.59 -3.93
C MET A 13 4.44 11.89 -3.64
N ASP A 14 3.98 12.08 -2.40
CA ASP A 14 3.32 13.32 -1.96
C ASP A 14 4.26 14.52 -2.02
N GLN A 15 5.52 14.32 -1.63
CA GLN A 15 6.54 15.37 -1.73
C GLN A 15 6.81 15.77 -3.18
N ILE A 16 6.98 14.79 -4.09
CA ILE A 16 7.17 15.06 -5.52
C ILE A 16 6.00 15.88 -6.08
N ASN A 17 4.76 15.55 -5.69
CA ASN A 17 3.60 16.28 -6.17
C ASN A 17 3.56 17.74 -5.69
N LYS A 18 3.98 18.00 -4.43
CA LYS A 18 4.14 19.37 -3.91
C LYS A 18 5.22 20.12 -4.67
N ASP A 19 6.40 19.51 -4.86
CA ASP A 19 7.52 20.13 -5.56
C ASP A 19 7.15 20.47 -7.01
N MET A 20 6.43 19.58 -7.69
CA MET A 20 5.95 19.82 -9.05
C MET A 20 4.96 20.98 -9.15
N LYS A 21 4.14 21.20 -8.10
CA LYS A 21 3.25 22.36 -8.03
C LYS A 21 4.01 23.66 -7.99
N ASP A 22 5.11 23.72 -7.26
CA ASP A 22 5.93 24.92 -7.17
C ASP A 22 6.80 25.10 -8.42
N ALA A 23 7.32 24.00 -9.00
CA ALA A 23 8.01 24.03 -10.28
C ALA A 23 7.13 24.60 -11.41
N GLU A 24 5.85 24.19 -11.49
CA GLU A 24 4.91 24.71 -12.48
C GLU A 24 4.62 26.21 -12.31
N LYS A 25 4.46 26.70 -11.08
CA LYS A 25 4.28 28.14 -10.81
C LYS A 25 5.49 28.94 -11.26
N ASN A 26 6.69 28.43 -11.01
CA ASN A 26 7.93 29.08 -11.42
C ASN A 26 8.07 29.10 -12.94
N LEU A 27 7.76 28.00 -13.62
CA LEU A 27 7.73 27.94 -15.08
C LEU A 27 6.70 28.92 -15.68
N GLU A 28 5.51 29.04 -15.10
CA GLU A 28 4.53 30.07 -15.50
C GLU A 28 5.04 31.50 -15.29
N GLY A 29 5.83 31.73 -14.24
CA GLY A 29 6.49 33.02 -13.99
C GLY A 29 7.52 33.35 -15.07
N MET A 30 8.35 32.37 -15.44
CA MET A 30 9.36 32.52 -16.49
C MET A 30 8.74 32.72 -17.88
N GLU A 31 7.68 31.97 -18.22
CA GLU A 31 6.91 32.14 -19.47
C GLU A 31 6.37 33.57 -19.63
N LYS A 32 6.06 34.26 -18.52
CA LYS A 32 5.58 35.66 -18.54
C LYS A 32 6.71 36.69 -18.62
N CYS A 33 7.91 36.35 -18.17
CA CYS A 33 9.06 37.26 -18.09
C CYS A 33 9.91 37.26 -19.37
N CYS A 34 9.87 36.18 -20.16
CA CYS A 34 10.65 36.03 -21.40
C CYS A 34 9.81 36.28 -22.67
N GLY A 35 9.55 37.55 -22.99
CA GLY A 35 9.68 38.08 -24.37
C GLY A 35 8.74 37.65 -25.50
N LEU A 36 7.76 36.76 -25.33
CA LEU A 36 6.65 36.62 -26.29
C LEU A 36 5.39 37.24 -25.70
N CYS A 37 4.95 38.37 -26.24
CA CYS A 37 3.68 39.02 -25.91
C CYS A 37 2.58 37.97 -25.67
N VAL A 38 2.18 37.82 -24.41
CA VAL A 38 1.20 36.83 -23.97
C VAL A 38 -0.14 37.19 -24.60
N LEU A 39 -0.46 36.57 -25.74
CA LEU A 39 -1.82 36.49 -26.23
C LEU A 39 -2.66 35.89 -25.08
N PRO A 40 -3.66 36.61 -24.52
CA PRO A 40 -4.43 36.17 -23.35
C PRO A 40 -5.21 34.86 -23.56
N TRP A 41 -5.15 34.31 -24.78
CA TRP A 41 -5.76 33.06 -25.23
C TRP A 41 -4.90 31.81 -24.98
N LYS A 42 -3.61 31.93 -24.64
CA LYS A 42 -2.75 30.78 -24.31
C LYS A 42 -2.59 30.58 -22.79
N ARG A 43 -3.68 30.63 -22.02
CA ARG A 43 -3.63 30.13 -20.63
C ARG A 43 -3.38 28.62 -20.66
N THR A 44 -2.25 28.21 -20.15
CA THR A 44 -1.88 26.81 -19.94
C THR A 44 -2.89 26.14 -19.02
N LYS A 45 -3.25 24.89 -19.30
CA LYS A 45 -4.26 24.14 -18.54
C LYS A 45 -3.70 23.78 -17.17
N ASN A 46 -4.44 24.06 -16.09
CA ASN A 46 -4.07 23.61 -14.74
C ASN A 46 -4.15 22.09 -14.66
N PHE A 47 -3.00 21.44 -14.45
CA PHE A 47 -2.89 19.99 -14.29
C PHE A 47 -3.80 19.47 -13.16
N GLU A 48 -3.89 20.21 -12.05
CA GLU A 48 -4.72 19.88 -10.88
C GLU A 48 -6.24 19.85 -11.16
N LYS A 49 -6.70 20.40 -12.30
CA LYS A 49 -8.12 20.39 -12.69
C LYS A 49 -8.51 19.20 -13.58
N GLY A 50 -7.57 18.30 -13.88
CA GLY A 50 -7.83 17.08 -14.65
C GLY A 50 -8.53 15.99 -13.84
N GLY A 51 -9.41 15.22 -14.48
CA GLY A 51 -10.05 14.05 -13.84
C GLY A 51 -9.04 13.01 -13.35
N ASP A 52 -7.93 12.84 -14.08
CA ASP A 52 -6.85 11.92 -13.71
C ASP A 52 -6.12 12.35 -12.43
N TYR A 53 -5.99 13.66 -12.20
CA TYR A 53 -5.43 14.20 -10.96
C TYR A 53 -6.37 13.94 -9.78
N ALA A 54 -7.67 14.18 -9.95
CA ALA A 54 -8.66 13.90 -8.90
C ALA A 54 -8.73 12.41 -8.55
N ASN A 55 -8.51 11.51 -9.51
CA ASN A 55 -8.48 10.08 -9.25
C ASN A 55 -7.24 9.64 -8.45
N ALA A 56 -6.06 10.20 -8.76
CA ALA A 56 -4.81 9.84 -8.08
C ALA A 56 -4.62 10.54 -6.71
N TRP A 57 -5.20 11.72 -6.53
CA TRP A 57 -4.95 12.59 -5.37
C TRP A 57 -6.21 12.93 -4.55
N GLY A 58 -7.40 12.60 -5.05
CA GLY A 58 -8.68 12.89 -4.39
C GLY A 58 -9.31 11.69 -3.68
N LYS A 59 -8.76 10.49 -3.85
CA LYS A 59 -9.22 9.28 -3.15
C LYS A 59 -8.49 9.12 -1.81
N ASN A 60 -9.13 9.55 -0.73
CA ASN A 60 -8.71 9.22 0.63
C ASN A 60 -9.30 7.84 1.01
N ASP A 61 -8.67 6.76 0.56
CA ASP A 61 -9.04 5.39 0.97
C ASP A 61 -8.33 4.96 2.28
N ASP A 62 -7.71 5.92 2.98
CA ASP A 62 -6.84 5.74 4.16
C ASP A 62 -7.55 5.14 5.39
N GLY A 63 -8.85 4.89 5.31
CA GLY A 63 -9.66 4.49 6.46
C GLY A 63 -10.18 3.04 6.44
N GLN A 64 -10.14 2.33 5.31
CA GLN A 64 -10.78 1.02 5.24
C GLN A 64 -9.88 -0.10 5.77
N VAL A 65 -9.53 -0.04 7.05
CA VAL A 65 -8.96 -1.19 7.76
C VAL A 65 -9.96 -2.34 7.62
N ASN A 66 -9.56 -3.41 6.94
CA ASN A 66 -10.42 -4.57 6.73
C ASN A 66 -10.68 -5.26 8.08
N THR A 67 -11.70 -4.80 8.80
CA THR A 67 -12.18 -5.41 10.05
C THR A 67 -12.98 -6.70 9.80
N ASN A 68 -13.16 -7.12 8.54
CA ASN A 68 -13.85 -8.35 8.16
C ASN A 68 -12.92 -9.58 8.07
N GLY A 69 -11.66 -9.46 8.49
CA GLY A 69 -10.85 -10.64 8.79
C GLY A 69 -11.45 -11.38 9.99
N PRO A 70 -11.52 -12.73 10.01
CA PRO A 70 -12.00 -13.47 11.16
C PRO A 70 -11.19 -13.05 12.39
N ARG A 71 -11.79 -12.26 13.30
CA ARG A 71 -11.24 -12.05 14.64
C ARG A 71 -11.41 -13.38 15.35
N VAL A 72 -10.36 -14.19 15.30
CA VAL A 72 -10.30 -15.41 16.08
C VAL A 72 -10.07 -14.95 17.51
N THR A 73 -11.16 -14.84 18.26
CA THR A 73 -11.08 -15.02 19.70
C THR A 73 -10.31 -16.31 19.90
N VAL A 74 -9.23 -16.26 20.70
CA VAL A 74 -8.64 -17.47 21.30
C VAL A 74 -9.66 -17.98 22.32
N GLY A 75 -10.82 -18.37 21.80
CA GLY A 75 -11.83 -19.11 22.50
C GLY A 75 -11.40 -20.56 22.38
N GLU A 76 -11.13 -21.13 23.53
CA GLU A 76 -10.86 -22.53 23.83
C GLU A 76 -11.98 -23.45 23.32
N GLN A 77 -12.21 -23.47 22.01
CA GLN A 77 -13.05 -24.45 21.32
C GLN A 77 -12.13 -25.28 20.43
N MET A 78 -11.22 -25.98 21.10
CA MET A 78 -10.75 -27.24 20.55
C MET A 78 -11.96 -28.18 20.55
N GLY A 79 -12.28 -28.71 19.36
CA GLY A 79 -13.21 -29.83 19.21
C GLY A 79 -12.80 -31.03 20.08
N PRO A 80 -13.62 -32.08 20.13
CA PRO A 80 -13.62 -33.08 21.19
C PRO A 80 -12.22 -33.51 21.59
N MET A 81 -11.88 -33.30 22.86
CA MET A 81 -10.66 -33.77 23.52
C MET A 81 -10.63 -35.30 23.52
N GLY A 82 -10.34 -35.88 22.37
CA GLY A 82 -9.92 -37.26 22.22
C GLY A 82 -8.41 -37.28 21.99
N ASN A 83 -7.76 -38.34 22.47
CA ASN A 83 -6.37 -38.62 22.13
C ASN A 83 -6.21 -38.49 20.61
N MET A 84 -5.22 -37.71 20.17
CA MET A 84 -4.93 -37.48 18.75
C MET A 84 -4.52 -38.79 18.07
N ILE A 85 -4.10 -39.78 18.87
CA ILE A 85 -3.76 -41.14 18.46
C ILE A 85 -4.70 -42.13 19.12
N THR A 86 -5.18 -43.09 18.34
CA THR A 86 -5.85 -44.28 18.86
C THR A 86 -4.81 -45.19 19.52
N ARG A 87 -4.93 -45.42 20.82
CA ARG A 87 -4.00 -46.29 21.57
C ARG A 87 -4.30 -47.76 21.27
N ILE A 88 -3.26 -48.54 20.92
CA ILE A 88 -3.38 -49.97 20.58
C ILE A 88 -2.65 -50.81 21.62
N THR A 89 -1.37 -50.48 21.86
CA THR A 89 -0.50 -51.18 22.81
C THR A 89 -0.29 -50.42 24.13
N ASN A 90 -0.67 -49.14 24.18
CA ASN A 90 -0.51 -48.24 25.34
C ASN A 90 0.95 -48.20 25.84
N ASP A 91 1.90 -48.33 24.89
CA ASP A 91 3.34 -48.31 25.12
C ASP A 91 3.87 -46.87 25.23
N ASP A 92 5.12 -46.71 25.67
CA ASP A 92 5.71 -45.38 25.82
C ASP A 92 5.91 -44.66 24.48
N ARG A 93 6.00 -45.41 23.37
CA ARG A 93 6.06 -44.85 22.02
C ARG A 93 4.74 -44.16 21.63
N GLU A 94 3.60 -44.76 21.92
CA GLU A 94 2.29 -44.14 21.71
C GLU A 94 2.12 -42.87 22.57
N LYS A 95 2.67 -42.85 23.80
CA LYS A 95 2.65 -41.65 24.67
C LYS A 95 3.54 -40.53 24.14
N GLU A 96 4.74 -40.85 23.67
CA GLU A 96 5.65 -39.87 23.06
C GLU A 96 5.03 -39.30 21.78
N MET A 97 4.40 -40.14 20.96
CA MET A 97 3.72 -39.68 19.75
C MET A 97 2.54 -38.76 20.07
N GLU A 98 1.77 -39.06 21.12
CA GLU A 98 0.66 -38.20 21.58
C GLU A 98 1.19 -36.84 22.07
N GLN A 99 2.29 -36.82 22.83
CA GLN A 99 2.95 -35.59 23.26
C GLN A 99 3.43 -34.78 22.05
N ASN A 100 4.15 -35.40 21.13
CA ASN A 100 4.68 -34.75 19.94
C ASN A 100 3.55 -34.17 19.07
N LEU A 101 2.43 -34.89 18.91
CA LEU A 101 1.27 -34.37 18.18
C LEU A 101 0.56 -33.22 18.91
N GLY A 102 0.53 -33.24 20.25
CA GLY A 102 0.06 -32.10 21.05
C GLY A 102 0.90 -30.85 20.82
N GLU A 103 2.23 -30.98 20.81
CA GLU A 103 3.17 -29.91 20.50
C GLU A 103 3.00 -29.41 19.06
N VAL A 104 2.87 -30.33 18.09
CA VAL A 104 2.59 -30.00 16.68
C VAL A 104 1.27 -29.25 16.53
N SER A 105 0.20 -29.65 17.24
CA SER A 105 -1.08 -28.94 17.25
C SER A 105 -0.94 -27.49 17.73
N GLY A 106 -0.16 -27.27 18.80
CA GLY A 106 0.18 -25.93 19.28
C GLY A 106 0.98 -25.11 18.25
N MET A 107 1.98 -25.73 17.62
CA MET A 107 2.75 -25.10 16.54
C MET A 107 1.87 -24.73 15.33
N ILE A 108 0.93 -25.60 14.94
CA ILE A 108 -0.03 -25.34 13.86
C ILE A 108 -0.95 -24.16 14.22
N GLY A 109 -1.38 -24.04 15.47
CA GLY A 109 -2.14 -22.88 15.95
C GLY A 109 -1.39 -21.57 15.75
N ASN A 110 -0.10 -21.55 16.10
CA ASN A 110 0.76 -20.38 15.91
C ASN A 110 1.01 -20.08 14.41
N LEU A 111 1.27 -21.10 13.61
CA LEU A 111 1.42 -20.97 12.15
C LEU A 111 0.17 -20.39 11.50
N ARG A 112 -1.02 -20.80 11.95
CA ARG A 112 -2.29 -20.25 11.47
C ARG A 112 -2.42 -18.76 11.79
N ASN A 113 -2.06 -18.35 13.00
CA ASN A 113 -2.13 -16.93 13.37
C ASN A 113 -1.17 -16.09 12.53
N MET A 114 0.09 -16.53 12.37
CA MET A 114 1.05 -15.86 11.50
C MET A 114 0.59 -15.80 10.04
N ALA A 115 -0.07 -16.85 9.53
CA ALA A 115 -0.62 -16.85 8.18
C ALA A 115 -1.76 -15.83 8.01
N VAL A 116 -2.63 -15.68 9.02
CA VAL A 116 -3.71 -14.67 9.01
C VAL A 116 -3.13 -13.26 9.06
N ASP A 117 -2.19 -13.01 9.96
CA ASP A 117 -1.55 -11.69 10.11
C ASP A 117 -0.80 -11.29 8.84
N MET A 118 -0.02 -12.22 8.26
CA MET A 118 0.67 -12.01 7.00
C MET A 118 -0.30 -11.77 5.84
N GLY A 119 -1.43 -12.48 5.79
CA GLY A 119 -2.45 -12.28 4.76
C GLY A 119 -3.11 -10.90 4.83
N ASN A 120 -3.38 -10.41 6.04
CA ASN A 120 -3.91 -9.07 6.26
C ASN A 120 -2.88 -8.00 5.88
N GLU A 121 -1.62 -8.20 6.28
CA GLU A 121 -0.51 -7.31 5.96
C GLU A 121 -0.30 -7.19 4.43
N ILE A 122 -0.26 -8.31 3.70
CA ILE A 122 -0.15 -8.31 2.23
C ILE A 122 -1.33 -7.57 1.59
N SER A 123 -2.55 -7.80 2.08
CA SER A 123 -3.74 -7.13 1.55
C SER A 123 -3.68 -5.61 1.74
N SER A 124 -3.16 -5.16 2.88
CA SER A 124 -2.91 -3.73 3.16
C SER A 124 -1.84 -3.16 2.23
N GLN A 125 -0.70 -3.86 2.11
CA GLN A 125 0.41 -3.44 1.25
C GLN A 125 0.00 -3.34 -0.23
N ASN A 126 -0.83 -4.27 -0.74
CA ASN A 126 -1.34 -4.21 -2.10
C ASN A 126 -2.11 -2.91 -2.39
N ARG A 127 -2.95 -2.47 -1.46
CA ARG A 127 -3.70 -1.21 -1.61
C ARG A 127 -2.78 0.00 -1.61
N THR A 128 -1.77 0.02 -0.74
CA THR A 128 -0.75 1.07 -0.72
C THR A 128 0.04 1.11 -2.03
N VAL A 129 0.43 -0.05 -2.57
CA VAL A 129 1.11 -0.15 -3.87
C VAL A 129 0.24 0.40 -5.00
N ASP A 130 -1.06 0.08 -5.03
CA ASP A 130 -1.99 0.62 -6.03
C ASP A 130 -2.09 2.15 -5.96
N ARG A 131 -2.13 2.72 -4.75
CA ARG A 131 -2.12 4.17 -4.53
C ARG A 131 -0.81 4.80 -5.01
N ILE A 132 0.32 4.23 -4.63
CA ILE A 132 1.66 4.68 -5.07
C ILE A 132 1.72 4.68 -6.60
N ASN A 133 1.24 3.62 -7.25
CA ASN A 133 1.26 3.51 -8.70
C ASN A 133 0.42 4.61 -9.39
N GLN A 134 -0.75 4.94 -8.84
CA GLN A 134 -1.59 6.04 -9.33
C GLN A 134 -0.89 7.39 -9.17
N LYS A 135 -0.33 7.68 -7.98
CA LYS A 135 0.44 8.90 -7.72
C LYS A 135 1.67 9.01 -8.62
N ALA A 136 2.40 7.92 -8.80
CA ALA A 136 3.59 7.84 -9.64
C ALA A 136 3.26 8.13 -11.12
N THR A 137 2.21 7.51 -11.66
CA THR A 137 1.75 7.77 -13.04
C THR A 137 1.36 9.24 -13.22
N SER A 138 0.65 9.82 -12.25
CA SER A 138 0.27 11.23 -12.27
C SER A 138 1.51 12.14 -12.26
N ASN A 139 2.46 11.89 -11.35
CA ASN A 139 3.71 12.62 -11.26
C ASN A 139 4.54 12.51 -12.54
N GLU A 140 4.63 11.33 -13.15
CA GLU A 140 5.37 11.12 -14.39
C GLU A 140 4.83 11.98 -15.54
N VAL A 141 3.51 12.01 -15.72
CA VAL A 141 2.87 12.85 -16.75
C VAL A 141 3.14 14.33 -16.47
N ARG A 142 3.03 14.74 -15.21
CA ARG A 142 3.27 16.12 -14.77
C ARG A 142 4.71 16.58 -15.06
N ILE A 143 5.68 15.74 -14.69
CA ILE A 143 7.11 15.99 -14.92
C ILE A 143 7.41 16.07 -16.42
N LYS A 144 6.89 15.14 -17.24
CA LYS A 144 7.10 15.16 -18.69
C LYS A 144 6.59 16.45 -19.32
N GLU A 145 5.41 16.93 -18.91
CA GLU A 145 4.84 18.16 -19.47
C GLU A 145 5.59 19.42 -19.00
N ALA A 146 5.94 19.50 -17.72
CA ALA A 146 6.76 20.58 -17.18
C ALA A 146 8.12 20.66 -17.89
N ASN A 147 8.77 19.52 -18.13
CA ASN A 147 10.05 19.46 -18.84
C ASN A 147 9.92 19.96 -20.29
N LYS A 148 8.86 19.55 -21.02
CA LYS A 148 8.59 20.08 -22.38
C LYS A 148 8.42 21.60 -22.38
N ARG A 149 7.80 22.17 -21.33
CA ARG A 149 7.64 23.62 -21.18
C ARG A 149 8.98 24.29 -20.90
N ALA A 150 9.76 23.76 -19.96
CA ALA A 150 11.09 24.27 -19.62
C ALA A 150 12.04 24.29 -20.82
N VAL A 151 12.07 23.22 -21.63
CA VAL A 151 12.89 23.16 -22.86
C VAL A 151 12.52 24.24 -23.88
N LYS A 152 11.25 24.68 -23.94
CA LYS A 152 10.81 25.77 -24.83
C LYS A 152 11.23 27.16 -24.35
N LEU A 153 11.68 27.28 -23.10
CA LEU A 153 12.13 28.53 -22.48
C LEU A 153 13.66 28.72 -22.58
N LEU A 154 14.38 27.68 -22.98
CA LEU A 154 15.78 27.76 -23.41
C LEU A 154 15.85 28.29 -24.85
#